data_AF-A0A2S9A8U8-F1
#
_entry.id   AF-A0A2S9A8U8-F1
#
_cell.length_a   1.000
_cell.length_b   1.000
_cell.length_c   1.000
_cell.angle_alpha   90.00
_cell.angle_beta   90.00
_cell.angle_gamma   90.00
#
_symmetry.space_group_name_H-M   'P 1'
#
loop_
_entity.id
_entity.type
_entity.pdbx_description
1 polymer ?
#
loop_
_entity_poly.entity_id
_entity_poly.type
_entity_poly.pdbx_seq_one_letter_code
_entity_poly.pdbx_strand_id
1 'polypeptide(L)'
;MNVLDTLIWLVNFPASHGYAMVFIAGFSILGLFAMSVSGASPVSALRRVREREGLLHDQRPPRGRTWGRVMRIAFRILAFLMLANLVIGILSLTGVPVTRAYIYEHGETAQATRDGDWVTFTASNGVEYTLESNFFTPAVYPDRDVYLPSGDPVTVRYLPGHPQAFVIDSARGQR
;
A
#
# COMPACT_ATOMS: atom_id res chain seq x y z
N MET A 1 19.15 -3.46 11.98
CA MET A 1 17.87 -3.17 11.28
C MET A 1 16.82 -2.84 12.32
N ASN A 2 16.22 -1.66 12.25
CA ASN A 2 15.15 -1.25 13.16
C ASN A 2 13.81 -1.81 12.67
N VAL A 3 12.97 -2.32 13.57
CA VAL A 3 11.63 -2.82 13.24
C VAL A 3 10.77 -1.68 12.68
N LEU A 4 10.91 -0.48 13.23
CA LEU A 4 10.16 0.69 12.78
C LEU A 4 10.49 1.06 11.33
N ASP A 5 11.76 1.01 10.92
CA ASP A 5 12.16 1.26 9.53
C ASP A 5 11.50 0.27 8.57
N THR A 6 11.36 -0.99 8.99
CA THR A 6 10.67 -2.02 8.20
C THR A 6 9.18 -1.74 8.08
N LEU A 7 8.53 -1.29 9.16
CA LEU A 7 7.12 -0.90 9.13
C LEU A 7 6.90 0.33 8.24
N ILE A 8 7.77 1.33 8.35
CA ILE A 8 7.71 2.54 7.52
C ILE A 8 7.95 2.20 6.06
N TRP A 9 8.91 1.33 5.76
CA TRP A 9 9.13 0.82 4.40
C TRP A 9 7.89 0.12 3.84
N LEU A 10 7.23 -0.74 4.62
CA LEU A 10 6.02 -1.44 4.19
C LEU A 10 4.87 -0.47 3.87
N VAL A 11 4.73 0.59 4.67
CA VAL A 11 3.75 1.66 4.45
C VAL A 11 4.17 2.62 3.34
N ASN A 12 5.47 2.72 3.02
CA ASN A 12 5.97 3.62 1.99
C ASN A 12 5.50 3.20 0.61
N PHE A 13 5.40 1.90 0.33
CA PHE A 13 4.93 1.41 -0.96
C PHE A 13 3.54 1.98 -1.36
N PRO A 14 2.49 1.85 -0.53
CA PRO A 14 1.21 2.45 -0.86
C PRO A 14 1.24 3.98 -0.86
N ALA A 15 2.09 4.60 -0.03
CA ALA A 15 2.23 6.05 0.00
C ALA A 15 2.88 6.61 -1.28
N SER A 16 3.92 5.96 -1.81
CA SER A 16 4.62 6.39 -3.02
C SER A 16 3.87 6.07 -4.32
N HIS A 17 2.85 5.20 -4.25
CA HIS A 17 1.97 4.81 -5.36
C HIS A 17 0.51 5.18 -5.08
N GLY A 18 0.27 6.34 -4.46
CA GLY A 18 -1.06 6.68 -3.93
C GLY A 18 -2.16 6.61 -4.98
N TYR A 19 -1.91 7.08 -6.20
CA TYR A 19 -2.88 7.01 -7.30
C TYR A 19 -3.30 5.56 -7.62
N ALA A 20 -2.32 4.68 -7.85
CA ALA A 20 -2.57 3.27 -8.16
C ALA A 20 -3.29 2.56 -7.01
N MET A 21 -2.89 2.82 -5.77
CA MET A 21 -3.51 2.20 -4.59
C MET A 21 -4.96 2.64 -4.38
N VAL A 22 -5.27 3.92 -4.57
CA VAL A 22 -6.65 4.41 -4.50
C VAL A 22 -7.52 3.74 -5.55
N PHE A 23 -7.01 3.62 -6.79
CA PHE A 23 -7.73 2.95 -7.86
C PHE A 23 -7.97 1.47 -7.55
N ILE A 24 -6.91 0.72 -7.25
CA ILE A 24 -6.99 -0.72 -6.94
C ILE A 24 -7.95 -0.97 -5.78
N ALA A 25 -7.81 -0.21 -4.69
CA ALA A 25 -8.66 -0.40 -3.52
C ALA A 25 -10.11 0.01 -3.80
N GLY A 26 -10.35 1.11 -4.49
CA GLY A 26 -11.69 1.58 -4.85
C GLY A 26 -12.51 0.53 -5.60
N PHE A 27 -11.91 -0.14 -6.59
CA PHE A 27 -12.58 -1.21 -7.34
C PHE A 27 -12.62 -2.54 -6.58
N SER A 28 -11.59 -2.86 -5.81
CA SER A 28 -11.49 -4.16 -5.12
C SER A 28 -12.40 -4.25 -3.89
N ILE A 29 -12.61 -3.16 -3.17
CA ILE A 29 -13.34 -3.15 -1.90
C ILE A 29 -14.79 -3.62 -2.07
N LEU A 30 -15.49 -3.22 -3.14
CA LEU A 30 -16.87 -3.65 -3.40
C LEU A 30 -16.96 -5.17 -3.59
N GLY A 31 -16.06 -5.75 -4.40
CA GLY A 31 -16.01 -7.19 -4.63
C GLY A 31 -15.63 -7.97 -3.36
N LEU A 32 -14.68 -7.46 -2.57
CA LEU A 32 -14.26 -8.06 -1.31
C LEU A 32 -15.39 -8.05 -0.27
N PHE A 33 -16.14 -6.95 -0.16
CA PHE A 33 -17.30 -6.88 0.71
C PHE A 33 -18.40 -7.83 0.26
N ALA A 34 -18.72 -7.87 -1.03
CA ALA A 34 -19.71 -8.80 -1.58
C ALA A 34 -19.35 -10.27 -1.25
N MET A 35 -18.09 -10.67 -1.44
CA MET A 35 -17.60 -12.01 -1.10
C MET A 35 -17.58 -12.28 0.42
N SER A 36 -17.34 -11.26 1.24
CA SER A 36 -17.34 -11.37 2.70
C SER A 36 -18.75 -11.57 3.30
N VAL A 37 -19.78 -11.02 2.65
CA VAL A 37 -21.19 -11.08 3.10
C VAL A 37 -21.94 -12.26 2.48
N SER A 38 -21.51 -12.75 1.31
CA SER A 38 -22.11 -13.88 0.57
C SER A 38 -21.89 -15.24 1.25
N GLY A 39 -22.38 -15.37 2.48
CA GLY A 39 -22.61 -16.61 3.19
C GLY A 39 -23.97 -17.25 2.90
N ALA A 40 -24.86 -16.52 2.23
CA ALA A 40 -26.14 -17.03 1.75
C ALA A 40 -25.93 -17.71 0.38
N SER A 41 -25.26 -18.86 0.38
CA SER A 41 -25.29 -19.72 -0.80
C SER A 41 -26.75 -19.99 -1.19
N PRO A 42 -27.13 -20.02 -2.48
CA PRO A 42 -28.47 -20.42 -2.94
C PRO A 42 -28.96 -21.73 -2.33
N VAL A 43 -28.01 -22.60 -1.95
CA VAL A 43 -28.23 -23.85 -1.22
C VAL A 43 -28.91 -23.62 0.13
N SER A 44 -28.72 -22.48 0.79
CA SER A 44 -29.37 -22.15 2.07
C SER A 44 -30.84 -21.73 1.92
N ALA A 45 -31.21 -21.12 0.78
CA ALA A 45 -32.58 -20.79 0.44
C ALA A 45 -33.33 -22.05 0.01
N LEU A 46 -32.72 -22.86 -0.89
CA LEU A 46 -33.26 -24.16 -1.30
C LEU A 46 -33.34 -25.16 -0.15
N ARG A 47 -32.38 -25.13 0.78
CA ARG A 47 -32.46 -25.91 2.01
C ARG A 47 -33.67 -25.49 2.81
N ARG A 48 -33.87 -24.19 3.09
CA ARG A 48 -35.06 -23.68 3.80
C ARG A 48 -36.38 -24.09 3.14
N VAL A 49 -36.44 -24.11 1.81
CA VAL A 49 -37.60 -24.63 1.07
C VAL A 49 -37.78 -26.14 1.29
N ARG A 50 -36.70 -26.93 1.19
CA ARG A 50 -36.72 -28.38 1.46
C ARG A 50 -37.03 -28.73 2.92
N GLU A 51 -36.63 -27.91 3.89
CA GLU A 51 -37.02 -28.09 5.31
C GLU A 51 -38.53 -27.83 5.47
N ARG A 52 -39.07 -26.80 4.81
CA ARG A 52 -40.51 -26.51 4.80
C ARG A 52 -41.35 -27.60 4.12
N GLU A 53 -40.83 -28.18 3.04
CA GLU A 53 -41.51 -29.24 2.28
C GLU A 53 -41.29 -30.65 2.88
N GLY A 54 -40.60 -30.77 4.01
CA GLY A 54 -40.36 -32.05 4.67
C GLY A 54 -39.43 -32.99 3.89
N LEU A 55 -38.67 -32.47 2.92
CA LEU A 55 -37.81 -33.24 2.01
C LEU A 55 -36.40 -33.48 2.58
N LEU A 56 -36.13 -33.05 3.81
CA LEU A 56 -34.84 -33.27 4.47
C LEU A 56 -34.71 -34.73 4.92
N HIS A 57 -33.97 -35.53 4.15
CA HIS A 57 -33.45 -36.80 4.65
C HIS A 57 -32.31 -36.55 5.63
N ASP A 58 -32.26 -37.35 6.70
CA ASP A 58 -31.19 -37.36 7.70
C ASP A 58 -29.85 -37.64 7.01
N GLN A 59 -29.09 -36.60 6.71
CA GLN A 59 -27.81 -36.72 6.01
C GLN A 59 -26.68 -36.03 6.78
N ARG A 60 -25.66 -36.86 7.00
CA ARG A 60 -24.23 -36.63 7.32
C ARG A 60 -23.77 -35.16 7.44
N PRO A 61 -22.87 -34.85 8.41
CA PRO A 61 -22.41 -33.49 8.67
C PRO A 61 -21.89 -32.81 7.40
N PRO A 62 -22.26 -31.54 7.16
CA PRO A 62 -21.97 -30.86 5.90
C PRO A 62 -20.46 -30.62 5.75
N ARG A 63 -19.82 -31.42 4.92
CA ARG A 63 -18.44 -31.18 4.43
C ARG A 63 -18.45 -29.89 3.60
N GLY A 64 -17.86 -28.82 4.14
CA GLY A 64 -17.72 -27.53 3.45
C GLY A 64 -17.87 -26.27 4.33
N ARG A 65 -18.42 -26.38 5.55
CA ARG A 65 -18.59 -25.22 6.45
C ARG A 65 -17.27 -24.60 6.93
N THR A 66 -16.25 -25.43 7.13
CA THR A 66 -14.92 -24.99 7.59
C THR A 66 -14.21 -24.18 6.50
N TRP A 67 -14.20 -24.67 5.26
CA TRP A 67 -13.61 -23.96 4.11
C TRP A 67 -14.27 -22.60 3.88
N GLY A 68 -15.62 -22.54 3.89
CA GLY A 68 -16.34 -21.27 3.72
C GLY A 68 -16.07 -20.25 4.84
N ARG A 69 -15.86 -20.71 6.08
CA ARG A 69 -15.49 -19.82 7.21
C ARG A 69 -14.07 -19.27 7.03
N VAL A 70 -13.11 -20.11 6.65
CA VAL A 70 -11.71 -19.69 6.41
C VAL A 70 -11.66 -18.65 5.28
N MET A 71 -12.30 -18.93 4.15
CA MET A 71 -12.35 -17.99 3.03
C MET A 71 -12.98 -16.64 3.42
N ARG A 72 -14.05 -16.64 4.22
CA ARG A 72 -14.67 -15.40 4.70
C ARG A 72 -13.74 -14.56 5.57
N ILE A 73 -12.97 -15.21 6.46
CA ILE A 73 -11.99 -14.52 7.29
C ILE A 73 -10.88 -13.93 6.41
N ALA A 74 -10.36 -14.71 5.46
CA ALA A 74 -9.34 -14.25 4.52
C ALA A 74 -9.83 -13.02 3.72
N PHE A 75 -11.04 -13.05 3.16
CA PHE A 75 -11.61 -11.90 2.44
C PHE A 75 -11.85 -10.68 3.34
N ARG A 76 -12.21 -10.87 4.61
CA ARG A 76 -12.32 -9.75 5.57
C ARG A 76 -10.97 -9.12 5.86
N ILE A 77 -9.95 -9.93 6.12
CA ILE A 77 -8.59 -9.44 6.34
C ILE A 77 -8.14 -8.66 5.10
N LEU A 78 -8.34 -9.21 3.91
CA LEU A 78 -7.99 -8.54 2.66
C LEU A 78 -8.77 -7.23 2.47
N ALA A 79 -10.06 -7.19 2.81
CA ALA A 79 -10.86 -5.97 2.76
C ALA A 79 -10.32 -4.87 3.70
N PHE A 80 -9.94 -5.22 4.93
CA PHE A 80 -9.33 -4.28 5.87
C PHE A 80 -7.96 -3.79 5.39
N LEU A 81 -7.15 -4.68 4.83
CA LEU A 81 -5.86 -4.30 4.23
C LEU A 81 -6.07 -3.35 3.04
N MET A 82 -7.02 -3.63 2.15
CA MET A 82 -7.32 -2.74 1.03
C MET A 82 -7.84 -1.38 1.51
N LEU A 83 -8.67 -1.35 2.54
CA LEU A 83 -9.15 -0.10 3.14
C LEU A 83 -8.00 0.71 3.75
N ALA A 84 -7.08 0.08 4.46
CA ALA A 84 -5.90 0.76 5.01
C ALA A 84 -5.03 1.37 3.88
N ASN A 85 -4.79 0.60 2.81
CA ASN A 85 -4.07 1.07 1.64
C ASN A 85 -4.78 2.23 0.93
N LEU A 86 -6.12 2.19 0.84
CA LEU A 86 -6.94 3.30 0.31
C LEU A 86 -6.71 4.58 1.11
N VAL A 87 -6.79 4.50 2.44
CA VAL A 87 -6.58 5.66 3.33
C VAL A 87 -5.17 6.22 3.16
N ILE A 88 -4.15 5.36 3.17
CA ILE A 88 -2.75 5.79 2.97
C ILE A 88 -2.57 6.46 1.61
N GLY A 89 -3.14 5.89 0.55
CA GLY A 89 -3.07 6.46 -0.80
C GLY A 89 -3.73 7.84 -0.90
N ILE A 90 -4.92 8.02 -0.33
CA ILE A 90 -5.62 9.33 -0.29
C ILE A 90 -4.79 10.37 0.48
N LEU A 91 -4.27 10.00 1.65
CA LEU A 91 -3.44 10.89 2.45
C LEU A 91 -2.19 11.32 1.69
N SER A 92 -1.53 10.40 0.98
CA SER A 92 -0.35 10.74 0.19
C SER A 92 -0.68 11.65 -1.00
N LEU A 93 -1.80 11.41 -1.72
CA LEU A 93 -2.25 12.27 -2.83
C LEU A 93 -2.56 13.70 -2.38
N THR A 94 -3.13 13.84 -1.18
CA THR A 94 -3.43 15.14 -0.56
C THR A 94 -2.19 15.82 0.02
N GLY A 95 -1.01 15.18 -0.05
CA GLY A 95 0.26 15.76 0.38
C GLY A 95 0.60 15.53 1.85
N VAL A 96 -0.20 14.74 2.58
CA VAL A 96 0.10 14.40 3.97
C VAL A 96 1.38 13.53 4.00
N PRO A 97 2.39 13.88 4.82
CA PRO A 97 3.67 13.19 4.85
C PRO A 97 3.61 11.90 5.69
N VAL A 98 2.84 10.90 5.24
CA VAL A 98 2.58 9.65 5.98
C VAL A 98 3.87 8.93 6.38
N THR A 99 4.82 8.81 5.46
CA THR A 99 6.14 8.18 5.69
C THR A 99 7.30 9.16 5.53
N ARG A 100 7.10 10.23 4.76
CA ARG A 100 8.15 11.18 4.34
C ARG A 100 8.86 11.85 5.52
N ALA A 101 8.11 12.29 6.53
CA ALA A 101 8.68 12.96 7.70
C ALA A 101 9.62 12.03 8.48
N TYR A 102 9.22 10.77 8.69
CA TYR A 102 10.06 9.79 9.36
C TYR A 102 11.35 9.52 8.58
N ILE A 103 11.24 9.28 7.27
CA ILE A 103 12.40 9.02 6.40
C ILE A 103 13.33 10.24 6.37
N TYR A 104 12.78 11.45 6.39
CA TYR A 104 13.55 12.69 6.46
C TYR A 104 14.38 12.79 7.75
N GLU A 105 13.79 12.45 8.89
CA GLU A 105 14.42 12.53 10.20
C GLU A 105 15.44 11.41 10.46
N HIS A 106 15.17 10.18 10.00
CA HIS A 106 15.93 8.98 10.35
C HIS A 106 16.75 8.40 9.20
N GLY A 107 16.58 8.91 7.98
CA GLY A 107 17.27 8.42 6.79
C GLY A 107 18.71 8.90 6.66
N GLU A 108 19.53 8.10 6.00
CA GLU A 108 20.88 8.48 5.58
C GLU A 108 20.82 9.33 4.32
N THR A 109 21.72 10.30 4.20
CA THR A 109 21.79 11.18 3.03
C THR A 109 22.68 10.59 1.94
N ALA A 110 22.24 10.64 0.69
CA ALA A 110 23.06 10.40 -0.49
C ALA A 110 22.85 11.51 -1.53
N GLN A 111 23.86 11.69 -2.39
CA GLN A 111 23.69 12.48 -3.60
C GLN A 111 22.97 11.62 -4.63
N ALA A 112 22.03 12.24 -5.32
CA ALA A 112 21.23 11.61 -6.35
C ALA A 112 21.15 12.50 -7.58
N THR A 113 20.82 11.89 -8.71
CA THR A 113 20.46 12.60 -9.93
C THR A 113 19.00 12.32 -10.23
N ARG A 114 18.23 13.36 -10.54
CA ARG A 114 16.85 13.22 -10.97
C ARG A 114 16.78 13.25 -12.50
N ASP A 115 16.11 12.28 -13.09
CA ASP A 115 15.78 12.25 -14.52
C ASP A 115 14.27 12.03 -14.70
N GLY A 116 13.54 13.12 -14.94
CA GLY A 116 12.08 13.12 -14.98
C GLY A 116 11.46 12.65 -13.66
N ASP A 117 10.77 11.52 -13.71
CA ASP A 117 10.15 10.86 -12.54
C ASP A 117 11.05 9.77 -11.94
N TRP A 118 12.31 9.67 -12.36
CA TRP A 118 13.27 8.69 -11.81
C TRP A 118 14.35 9.40 -11.01
N VAL A 119 14.79 8.73 -9.93
CA VAL A 119 15.84 9.21 -9.05
C VAL A 119 16.88 8.12 -8.92
N THR A 120 18.12 8.44 -9.23
CA THR A 120 19.25 7.50 -9.15
C THR A 120 20.22 7.95 -8.08
N PHE A 121 20.57 7.05 -7.16
CA PHE A 121 21.57 7.30 -6.12
C PHE A 121 22.31 6.03 -5.71
N THR A 122 23.53 6.19 -5.19
CA THR A 122 24.31 5.11 -4.59
C THR A 122 24.08 5.10 -3.08
N ALA A 123 23.58 3.98 -2.54
CA ALA A 123 23.41 3.82 -1.10
C ALA A 123 24.74 3.48 -0.40
N SER A 124 24.76 3.53 0.92
CA SER A 124 25.94 3.28 1.76
C SER A 124 26.50 1.86 1.64
N ASN A 125 25.69 0.93 1.11
CA ASN A 125 26.11 -0.41 0.74
C ASN A 125 26.88 -0.49 -0.60
N GLY A 126 27.06 0.64 -1.29
CA GLY A 126 27.73 0.73 -2.60
C GLY A 126 26.87 0.32 -3.79
N VAL A 127 25.59 -0.01 -3.58
CA VAL A 127 24.65 -0.38 -4.65
C VAL A 127 23.96 0.86 -5.19
N GLU A 128 23.89 0.97 -6.51
CA GLU A 128 23.13 2.01 -7.19
C GLU A 128 21.66 1.60 -7.31
N TYR A 129 20.77 2.53 -6.98
CA TYR A 129 19.33 2.36 -7.07
C TYR A 129 18.75 3.42 -7.99
N THR A 130 17.93 2.99 -8.95
CA THR A 130 17.08 3.85 -9.77
C THR A 130 15.64 3.59 -9.39
N LEU A 131 15.00 4.57 -8.78
CA LEU A 131 13.67 4.45 -8.19
C LEU A 131 12.73 5.50 -8.75
N GLU A 132 11.45 5.15 -8.88
CA GLU A 132 10.42 6.08 -9.34
C GLU A 132 10.03 7.06 -8.22
N SER A 133 10.04 8.35 -8.54
CA SER A 133 9.42 9.44 -7.80
C SER A 133 8.17 9.90 -8.55
N ASN A 134 7.06 9.21 -8.31
CA ASN A 134 5.80 9.41 -9.01
C ASN A 134 5.27 10.86 -8.90
N PHE A 135 4.82 11.42 -10.02
CA PHE A 135 4.26 12.78 -10.08
C PHE A 135 3.05 13.02 -9.16
N PHE A 136 2.14 12.04 -9.00
CA PHE A 136 0.95 12.21 -8.17
C PHE A 136 1.25 12.19 -6.68
N THR A 137 2.31 11.47 -6.29
CA THR A 137 2.77 11.36 -4.91
C THR A 137 4.28 11.60 -4.82
N PRO A 138 4.74 12.83 -5.10
CA PRO A 138 6.17 13.13 -5.19
C PRO A 138 6.90 12.72 -3.92
N ALA A 139 8.09 12.15 -4.07
CA ALA A 139 8.93 11.80 -2.93
C ALA A 139 9.70 13.03 -2.43
N VAL A 140 9.06 14.20 -2.28
CA VAL A 140 9.72 15.46 -1.89
C VAL A 140 9.23 15.90 -0.51
N TYR A 141 10.15 16.34 0.35
CA TYR A 141 9.85 16.87 1.70
C TYR A 141 10.98 17.82 2.16
N PRO A 142 10.73 18.83 3.02
CA PRO A 142 9.42 19.28 3.53
C PRO A 142 8.50 19.93 2.49
N ASP A 143 9.05 20.58 1.46
CA ASP A 143 8.24 21.31 0.49
C ASP A 143 7.89 20.45 -0.73
N ARG A 144 6.67 19.91 -0.74
CA ARG A 144 6.16 19.05 -1.81
C ARG A 144 6.19 19.72 -3.19
N ASP A 145 5.89 21.01 -3.24
CA ASP A 145 5.65 21.75 -4.48
C ASP A 145 6.91 22.44 -5.03
N VAL A 146 8.09 22.14 -4.46
CA VAL A 146 9.35 22.65 -4.98
C VAL A 146 9.61 22.09 -6.37
N TYR A 147 9.85 23.02 -7.30
CA TYR A 147 10.31 22.68 -8.64
C TYR A 147 11.78 22.23 -8.57
N LEU A 148 12.03 20.99 -8.97
CA LEU A 148 13.37 20.41 -9.06
C LEU A 148 13.62 20.10 -10.55
N PRO A 149 14.54 20.80 -11.22
CA PRO A 149 14.86 20.56 -12.61
C PRO A 149 15.39 19.14 -12.83
N SER A 150 15.07 18.57 -14.00
CA SER A 150 15.65 17.29 -14.42
C SER A 150 17.12 17.49 -14.77
N GLY A 151 17.98 16.55 -14.37
CA GLY A 151 19.42 16.58 -14.60
C GLY A 151 20.24 17.21 -13.47
N ASP A 152 19.59 17.93 -12.54
CA ASP A 152 20.29 18.56 -11.43
C ASP A 152 20.59 17.55 -10.31
N PRO A 153 21.74 17.71 -9.62
CA PRO A 153 22.05 16.92 -8.43
C PRO A 153 21.08 17.29 -7.32
N VAL A 154 20.41 16.28 -6.76
CA VAL A 154 19.51 16.43 -5.61
C VAL A 154 20.04 15.62 -4.44
N THR A 155 19.77 16.08 -3.22
CA THR A 155 20.06 15.27 -2.03
C THR A 155 18.86 14.41 -1.71
N VAL A 156 19.07 13.10 -1.57
CA VAL A 156 18.05 12.17 -1.07
C VAL A 156 18.37 11.72 0.34
N ARG A 157 17.33 11.37 1.08
CA ARG A 157 17.38 10.68 2.36
C ARG A 157 16.68 9.35 2.20
N TYR A 158 17.29 8.25 2.62
CA TYR A 158 16.72 6.91 2.48
C TYR A 158 16.96 6.08 3.74
N LEU A 159 16.11 5.07 3.95
CA LEU A 159 16.31 4.11 5.04
C LEU A 159 17.42 3.12 4.65
N PRO A 160 18.51 2.97 5.41
CA PRO A 160 19.69 2.19 4.98
C PRO A 160 19.39 0.71 4.73
N GLY A 161 18.50 0.13 5.53
CA GLY A 161 18.05 -1.26 5.36
C GLY A 161 17.03 -1.44 4.23
N HIS A 162 16.43 -0.34 3.74
CA HIS A 162 15.34 -0.33 2.77
C HIS A 162 15.45 0.88 1.82
N PRO A 163 16.44 0.94 0.91
CA PRO A 163 16.66 2.12 0.07
C PRO A 163 15.48 2.50 -0.83
N GLN A 164 14.52 1.58 -1.05
CA GLN A 164 13.27 1.90 -1.75
C GLN A 164 12.39 2.91 -1.01
N ALA A 165 12.59 3.07 0.30
CA ALA A 165 11.98 4.12 1.10
C ALA A 165 12.92 5.33 1.14
N PHE A 166 12.69 6.28 0.23
CA PHE A 166 13.48 7.50 0.11
C PHE A 166 12.61 8.75 0.01
N VAL A 167 13.24 9.90 0.25
CA VAL A 167 12.68 11.23 0.07
C VAL A 167 13.77 12.18 -0.42
N ILE A 168 13.43 13.07 -1.34
CA ILE A 168 14.26 14.17 -1.83
C ILE A 168 14.18 15.31 -0.81
N ASP A 169 15.33 15.71 -0.30
CA ASP A 169 15.49 16.79 0.68
C ASP A 169 15.42 18.14 -0.04
N SER A 170 14.22 18.71 -0.10
CA SER A 170 13.97 20.03 -0.70
C SER A 170 14.66 21.18 0.03
N ALA A 171 14.93 21.03 1.34
CA ALA A 171 15.59 22.08 2.13
C ALA A 171 17.06 22.28 1.74
N ARG A 172 17.69 21.26 1.13
CA ARG A 172 19.08 21.32 0.65
C ARG A 172 19.20 21.57 -0.85
N GLY A 173 18.09 21.51 -1.59
CA GLY A 173 18.03 21.76 -3.04
C GLY A 173 18.03 23.24 -3.43
N GLN A 174 17.96 24.17 -2.47
CA GLN A 174 18.14 25.60 -2.74
C GLN A 174 19.63 25.96 -2.77
N ARG A 175 20.25 25.87 -3.95
CA ARG A 175 21.49 26.60 -4.25
C ARG A 175 21.38 27.26 -5.61
#